data_AF-A0A1H8XEE7-F1
#
_entry.id   AF-A0A1H8XEE7-F1
#
_cell.length_a   1.000
_cell.length_b   1.000
_cell.length_c   1.000
_cell.angle_alpha   90.00
_cell.angle_beta   90.00
_cell.angle_gamma   90.00
#
_symmetry.space_group_name_H-M   'P 1'
#
loop_
_entity.id
_entity.type
_entity.pdbx_description
1 polymer ?
#
loop_
_entity_poly.entity_id
_entity_poly.type
_entity_poly.pdbx_seq_one_letter_code
_entity_poly.pdbx_strand_id
1 'polypeptide(L)'
;MKNLSFYILSVALFASACTKKDVAWFSISKVTKSDTASKVIVNIKTRLTKEQLLGIAGKIKSDSAALPNLQLCYMLPGHNDKNTGSNNFYAIAKYPSAQTATMQDTLKDSEGNVVRLKITGVSAQMAQKMVNFHPKELKDQNFFGHFIDDNNHTVIIPFRDLTDPKKEYYILELDTTGKVVSATIPTVVTKDGIEKWFVTDRGDYITIKDSILTQYSIDDLGIPYNSIKSGL
;
A
#
# COMPACT_ATOMS: atom_id res chain seq x y z
N MET A 1 -62.72 16.98 1.43
CA MET A 1 -61.57 16.31 0.80
C MET A 1 -60.33 17.19 0.85
N LYS A 2 -59.72 17.34 2.01
CA LYS A 2 -58.38 17.93 2.23
C LYS A 2 -57.86 17.22 3.48
N ASN A 3 -56.57 16.93 3.55
CA ASN A 3 -55.84 16.25 4.65
C ASN A 3 -55.36 14.81 4.37
N LEU A 4 -55.02 14.46 3.11
CA LEU A 4 -54.33 13.19 2.80
C LEU A 4 -52.92 13.39 2.21
N SER A 5 -52.33 14.58 2.31
CA SER A 5 -51.03 14.89 1.68
C SER A 5 -49.91 15.29 2.65
N PHE A 6 -50.16 15.28 3.97
CA PHE A 6 -49.16 15.72 4.96
C PHE A 6 -48.51 14.58 5.78
N TYR A 7 -48.96 13.33 5.63
CA TYR A 7 -48.39 12.19 6.38
C TYR A 7 -47.32 11.41 5.62
N ILE A 8 -47.17 11.62 4.31
CA ILE A 8 -46.14 10.93 3.50
C ILE A 8 -44.78 11.65 3.56
N LEU A 9 -44.76 12.95 3.89
CA LEU A 9 -43.52 13.73 3.97
C LEU A 9 -42.78 13.57 5.31
N SER A 10 -43.48 13.21 6.38
CA SER A 10 -42.91 13.06 7.74
C SER A 10 -42.20 11.72 7.95
N VAL A 11 -42.49 10.71 7.13
CA VAL A 11 -41.89 9.37 7.23
C VAL A 11 -40.62 9.25 6.37
N ALA A 12 -40.40 10.17 5.43
CA ALA A 12 -39.17 10.21 4.62
C ALA A 12 -37.97 10.87 5.35
N LEU A 13 -38.19 11.56 6.47
CA LEU A 13 -37.16 12.32 7.19
C LEU A 13 -36.48 11.58 8.35
N PHE A 14 -36.91 10.35 8.67
CA PHE A 14 -36.27 9.49 9.69
C PHE A 14 -35.42 8.35 9.10
N ALA A 15 -35.29 8.28 7.78
CA ALA A 15 -34.37 7.34 7.10
C ALA A 15 -32.95 7.91 6.91
N SER A 16 -32.62 9.05 7.52
CA SER A 16 -31.23 9.35 7.91
C SER A 16 -30.86 8.51 9.13
N ALA A 17 -30.99 7.19 8.99
CA ALA A 17 -30.22 6.26 9.77
C ALA A 17 -28.78 6.74 9.65
N CYS A 18 -28.21 7.20 10.76
CA CYS A 18 -26.79 7.42 10.90
C CYS A 18 -26.17 6.03 10.74
N THR A 19 -26.03 5.59 9.49
CA THR A 19 -25.27 4.41 9.15
C THR A 19 -23.88 4.75 9.65
N LYS A 20 -23.48 4.11 10.76
CA LYS A 20 -22.06 4.07 11.14
C LYS A 20 -21.35 3.60 9.90
N LYS A 21 -20.72 4.53 9.18
CA LYS A 21 -20.03 4.24 7.92
C LYS A 21 -18.99 3.20 8.29
N ASP A 22 -19.04 2.06 7.61
CA ASP A 22 -18.07 1.00 7.85
C ASP A 22 -16.70 1.50 7.34
N VAL A 23 -15.88 1.97 8.28
CA VAL A 23 -14.55 2.48 8.00
C VAL A 23 -13.61 1.28 8.04
N ALA A 24 -12.94 1.01 6.92
CA ALA A 24 -11.96 -0.04 6.83
C ALA A 24 -10.94 0.06 7.97
N TRP A 25 -10.57 -1.07 8.55
CA TRP A 25 -9.67 -1.09 9.70
C TRP A 25 -8.33 -0.43 9.37
N PHE A 26 -7.84 0.39 10.30
CA PHE A 26 -6.53 1.02 10.25
C PHE A 26 -5.92 1.15 11.64
N SER A 27 -4.63 1.45 11.70
CA SER A 27 -3.94 1.90 12.92
C SER A 27 -3.00 3.05 12.60
N ILE A 28 -2.71 3.88 13.60
CA ILE A 28 -1.76 4.99 13.47
C ILE A 28 -0.44 4.54 14.08
N SER A 29 0.63 4.52 13.27
CA SER A 29 1.97 4.12 13.74
C SER A 29 2.82 5.30 14.18
N LYS A 30 2.64 6.47 13.55
CA LYS A 30 3.44 7.66 13.85
C LYS A 30 2.67 8.94 13.57
N VAL A 31 2.85 9.92 14.45
CA VAL A 31 2.38 11.29 14.25
C VAL A 31 3.59 12.21 14.36
N THR A 32 3.80 13.05 13.34
CA THR A 32 4.87 14.06 13.32
C THR A 32 4.24 15.41 13.06
N LYS A 33 4.47 16.37 13.96
CA LYS A 33 3.99 17.74 13.83
C LYS A 33 5.14 18.63 13.38
N SER A 34 4.88 19.50 12.42
CA SER A 34 5.73 20.64 12.06
C SER A 34 4.94 21.94 12.23
N ASP A 35 5.62 23.06 12.03
CA ASP A 35 5.01 24.39 12.08
C ASP A 35 3.91 24.58 11.00
N THR A 36 3.94 23.77 9.94
CA THR A 36 3.06 23.95 8.77
C THR A 36 2.04 22.83 8.59
N ALA A 37 2.28 21.64 9.14
CA ALA A 37 1.42 20.47 8.93
C ALA A 37 1.57 19.40 10.02
N SER A 38 0.55 18.56 10.15
CA SER A 38 0.65 17.29 10.87
C SER A 38 0.70 16.14 9.88
N LYS A 39 1.77 15.33 9.92
CA LYS A 39 1.91 14.09 9.15
C LYS A 39 1.53 12.91 10.04
N VAL A 40 0.61 12.08 9.57
CA VAL A 40 0.18 10.84 10.24
C VAL A 40 0.47 9.67 9.33
N ILE A 41 1.16 8.66 9.84
CA ILE A 41 1.36 7.39 9.15
C ILE A 41 0.25 6.44 9.57
N VAL A 42 -0.50 5.97 8.59
CA VAL A 42 -1.70 5.15 8.75
C VAL A 42 -1.43 3.78 8.16
N ASN A 43 -1.35 2.76 9.00
CA ASN A 43 -1.20 1.37 8.58
C ASN A 43 -2.57 0.81 8.19
N ILE A 44 -2.67 0.25 7.00
CA ILE A 44 -3.88 -0.42 6.49
C ILE A 44 -3.65 -1.93 6.38
N LYS A 45 -4.72 -2.71 6.52
CA LYS A 45 -4.65 -4.19 6.52
C LYS A 45 -4.58 -4.82 5.12
N THR A 46 -5.03 -4.10 4.11
CA THR A 46 -5.07 -4.54 2.71
C THR A 46 -5.00 -3.32 1.80
N ARG A 47 -4.81 -3.52 0.50
CA ARG A 47 -5.02 -2.47 -0.50
C ARG A 47 -6.49 -2.04 -0.49
N LEU A 48 -6.74 -0.74 -0.40
CA LEU A 48 -8.08 -0.16 -0.24
C LEU A 48 -8.51 0.60 -1.49
N THR A 49 -9.82 0.70 -1.72
CA THR A 49 -10.35 1.56 -2.78
C THR A 49 -10.21 3.05 -2.42
N LYS A 50 -10.40 3.93 -3.40
CA LYS A 50 -10.42 5.38 -3.21
C LYS A 50 -11.41 5.79 -2.12
N GLU A 51 -12.62 5.22 -2.15
CA GLU A 51 -13.72 5.52 -1.24
C GLU A 51 -13.38 5.08 0.20
N GLN A 52 -12.74 3.92 0.35
CA GLN A 52 -12.30 3.41 1.66
C GLN A 52 -11.17 4.28 2.25
N LEU A 53 -10.22 4.71 1.42
CA LEU A 53 -9.17 5.65 1.83
C LEU A 53 -9.76 6.99 2.30
N LEU A 54 -10.71 7.53 1.55
CA LEU A 54 -11.44 8.76 1.92
C LEU A 54 -12.26 8.58 3.21
N GLY A 55 -12.84 7.40 3.43
CA GLY A 55 -13.54 7.06 4.67
C GLY A 55 -12.62 7.10 5.89
N ILE A 56 -11.42 6.51 5.79
CA ILE A 56 -10.40 6.62 6.84
C ILE A 56 -9.94 8.06 7.01
N ALA A 57 -9.73 8.80 5.91
CA ALA A 57 -9.32 10.19 5.96
C ALA A 57 -10.31 11.04 6.76
N GLY A 58 -11.60 10.95 6.41
CA GLY A 58 -12.68 11.64 7.10
C GLY A 58 -12.75 11.27 8.57
N LYS A 59 -12.65 9.97 8.90
CA LYS A 59 -12.64 9.53 10.31
C LYS A 59 -11.49 10.15 11.10
N ILE A 60 -10.26 10.10 10.59
CA ILE A 60 -9.09 10.66 11.29
C ILE A 60 -9.19 12.18 11.37
N LYS A 61 -9.66 12.86 10.32
CA LYS A 61 -9.84 14.31 10.32
C LYS A 61 -10.87 14.76 11.36
N SER A 62 -11.98 14.04 11.46
CA SER A 62 -13.04 14.26 12.46
C SER A 62 -12.49 14.11 13.88
N ASP A 63 -11.79 13.00 14.15
CA ASP A 63 -11.14 12.75 15.45
C ASP A 63 -10.03 13.76 15.77
N SER A 64 -9.42 14.32 14.73
CA SER A 64 -8.30 15.24 14.80
C SER A 64 -8.69 16.66 14.38
N ALA A 65 -9.92 17.08 14.69
CA ALA A 65 -10.45 18.38 14.26
C ALA A 65 -9.51 19.56 14.57
N ALA A 66 -8.69 19.45 15.63
CA ALA A 66 -7.69 20.43 16.04
C ALA A 66 -6.38 20.44 15.20
N LEU A 67 -6.18 19.52 14.25
CA LEU A 67 -5.00 19.47 13.38
C LEU A 67 -5.30 20.15 12.03
N PRO A 68 -4.89 21.42 11.83
CA PRO A 68 -4.89 22.03 10.50
C PRO A 68 -3.83 21.39 9.61
N ASN A 69 -4.01 21.46 8.28
CA ASN A 69 -3.04 20.97 7.29
C ASN A 69 -2.59 19.51 7.53
N LEU A 70 -3.55 18.63 7.77
CA LEU A 70 -3.33 17.22 8.03
C LEU A 70 -2.94 16.47 6.75
N GLN A 71 -1.81 15.78 6.78
CA GLN A 71 -1.37 14.83 5.76
C GLN A 71 -1.39 13.42 6.33
N LEU A 72 -2.14 12.53 5.68
CA LEU A 72 -2.22 11.12 5.98
C LEU A 72 -1.43 10.34 4.94
N CYS A 73 -0.53 9.49 5.39
CA CYS A 73 0.31 8.64 4.55
C CYS A 73 -0.06 7.18 4.82
N TYR A 74 -0.70 6.53 3.86
CA TYR A 74 -1.21 5.17 3.99
C TYR A 74 -0.12 4.15 3.66
N MET A 75 0.10 3.20 4.56
CA MET A 75 1.16 2.19 4.46
C MET A 75 0.57 0.78 4.43
N LEU A 76 1.01 -0.02 3.47
CA LEU A 76 0.54 -1.39 3.28
C LEU A 76 1.06 -2.33 4.37
N PRO A 77 0.41 -3.49 4.56
CA PRO A 77 0.91 -4.54 5.44
C PRO A 77 2.33 -4.95 5.06
N GLY A 78 3.18 -5.21 6.05
CA GLY A 78 4.56 -5.64 5.82
C GLY A 78 5.56 -4.49 5.58
N HIS A 79 5.09 -3.27 5.33
CA HIS A 79 5.92 -2.07 5.24
C HIS A 79 6.09 -1.41 6.62
N ASN A 80 7.13 -0.58 6.79
CA ASN A 80 7.37 0.16 8.03
C ASN A 80 7.65 1.66 7.85
N ASP A 81 7.61 2.38 8.97
CA ASP A 81 7.69 3.84 9.03
C ASP A 81 9.13 4.41 8.94
N LYS A 82 10.15 3.54 8.98
CA LYS A 82 11.56 3.95 9.03
C LYS A 82 12.15 4.28 7.67
N ASN A 83 11.60 3.71 6.59
CA ASN A 83 11.90 4.14 5.24
C ASN A 83 10.68 4.85 4.64
N THR A 84 10.40 6.08 5.07
CA THR A 84 9.23 6.85 4.62
C THR A 84 9.59 8.04 3.74
N GLY A 85 10.41 7.78 2.72
CA GLY A 85 10.61 8.69 1.60
C GLY A 85 9.30 9.00 0.86
N SER A 86 9.34 9.97 -0.06
CA SER A 86 8.15 10.49 -0.75
C SER A 86 7.33 9.44 -1.50
N ASN A 87 7.91 8.27 -1.79
CA ASN A 87 7.31 7.22 -2.62
C ASN A 87 6.93 5.95 -1.83
N ASN A 88 7.24 5.85 -0.55
CA ASN A 88 7.09 4.58 0.20
C ASN A 88 5.69 4.39 0.81
N PHE A 89 4.73 5.21 0.39
CA PHE A 89 3.34 5.12 0.81
C PHE A 89 2.51 4.62 -0.35
N TYR A 90 1.46 3.87 -0.04
CA TYR A 90 0.48 3.44 -1.01
C TYR A 90 -0.39 4.61 -1.52
N ALA A 91 -0.77 5.48 -0.61
CA ALA A 91 -1.54 6.69 -0.92
C ALA A 91 -1.22 7.81 0.06
N ILE A 92 -1.50 9.05 -0.34
CA ILE A 92 -1.36 10.24 0.48
C ILE A 92 -2.64 11.07 0.38
N ALA A 93 -3.31 11.31 1.50
CA ALA A 93 -4.42 12.25 1.61
C ALA A 93 -3.95 13.53 2.30
N LYS A 94 -4.25 14.69 1.71
CA LYS A 94 -3.92 16.00 2.29
C LYS A 94 -5.18 16.83 2.42
N TYR A 95 -5.37 17.40 3.60
CA TYR A 95 -6.36 18.44 3.85
C TYR A 95 -5.70 19.79 3.54
N PRO A 96 -6.06 20.45 2.43
CA PRO A 96 -5.49 21.75 2.10
C PRO A 96 -5.91 22.79 3.14
N SER A 97 -5.08 23.82 3.31
CA SER A 97 -5.48 24.99 4.11
C SER A 97 -6.69 25.66 3.46
N ALA A 98 -7.57 26.24 4.28
CA ALA A 98 -8.77 26.93 3.82
C ALA A 98 -8.47 28.15 2.90
N GLN A 99 -7.21 28.61 2.86
CA GLN A 99 -6.81 29.82 2.12
C GLN A 99 -6.57 29.58 0.62
N THR A 100 -6.58 28.33 0.13
CA THR A 100 -6.37 28.08 -1.31
C THR A 100 -7.07 26.82 -1.80
N ALA A 101 -8.40 26.90 -1.89
CA ALA A 101 -9.20 25.96 -2.67
C ALA A 101 -9.04 26.30 -4.16
N THR A 102 -8.67 25.33 -4.99
CA THR A 102 -8.60 25.50 -6.45
C THR A 102 -9.81 24.85 -7.11
N MET A 103 -10.09 25.17 -8.37
CA MET A 103 -11.17 24.52 -9.14
C MET A 103 -11.00 22.99 -9.28
N GLN A 104 -9.84 22.45 -8.92
CA GLN A 104 -9.51 21.03 -9.01
C GLN A 104 -9.82 20.28 -7.70
N ASP A 105 -10.21 20.98 -6.64
CA ASP A 105 -10.54 20.43 -5.32
C ASP A 105 -11.94 19.81 -5.28
N THR A 106 -12.13 18.75 -6.06
CA THR A 106 -13.42 18.07 -6.27
C THR A 106 -13.68 16.90 -5.32
N LEU A 107 -12.62 16.35 -4.72
CA LEU A 107 -12.72 15.20 -3.82
C LEU A 107 -13.09 15.65 -2.41
N LYS A 108 -14.13 15.03 -1.85
CA LYS A 108 -14.61 15.28 -0.50
C LYS A 108 -14.61 14.00 0.31
N ASP A 109 -14.32 14.11 1.61
CA ASP A 109 -14.53 13.01 2.54
C ASP A 109 -16.01 12.86 2.91
N SER A 110 -16.29 11.91 3.82
CA SER A 110 -17.64 11.61 4.28
C SER A 110 -18.35 12.76 5.01
N GLU A 111 -17.64 13.80 5.41
CA GLU A 111 -18.14 14.99 6.11
C GLU A 111 -18.19 16.23 5.20
N GLY A 112 -17.79 16.08 3.93
CA GLY A 112 -17.79 17.17 2.96
C GLY A 112 -16.52 18.03 2.96
N ASN A 113 -15.50 17.68 3.76
CA ASN A 113 -14.23 18.37 3.76
C ASN A 113 -13.48 18.05 2.46
N VAL A 114 -12.82 19.04 1.88
CA VAL A 114 -11.97 18.86 0.70
C VAL A 114 -10.74 18.04 1.06
N VAL A 115 -10.44 17.02 0.24
CA VAL A 115 -9.26 16.15 0.41
C VAL A 115 -8.55 15.99 -0.93
N ARG A 116 -7.25 16.27 -0.95
CA ARG A 116 -6.38 15.93 -2.09
C ARG A 116 -5.81 14.53 -1.86
N LEU A 117 -6.33 13.53 -2.58
CA LEU A 117 -5.87 12.14 -2.51
C LEU A 117 -5.02 11.81 -3.74
N LYS A 118 -3.78 11.37 -3.50
CA LYS A 118 -2.90 10.78 -4.52
C LYS A 118 -2.65 9.32 -4.18
N ILE A 119 -3.06 8.41 -5.06
CA ILE A 119 -2.64 7.00 -5.01
C ILE A 119 -1.35 6.91 -5.80
N THR A 120 -0.28 6.43 -5.16
CA THR A 120 1.08 6.35 -5.73
C THR A 120 1.38 4.96 -6.28
N GLY A 121 0.82 3.93 -5.64
CA GLY A 121 1.07 2.53 -5.97
C GLY A 121 0.06 1.87 -6.91
N VAL A 122 0.18 0.55 -7.00
CA VAL A 122 -0.68 -0.33 -7.79
C VAL A 122 -2.05 -0.49 -7.13
N SER A 123 -3.13 -0.39 -7.92
CA SER A 123 -4.50 -0.60 -7.43
C SER A 123 -4.72 -2.02 -6.88
N ALA A 124 -5.69 -2.20 -5.98
CA ALA A 124 -6.00 -3.53 -5.42
C ALA A 124 -6.29 -4.57 -6.50
N GLN A 125 -7.06 -4.20 -7.53
CA GLN A 125 -7.41 -5.09 -8.64
C GLN A 125 -6.20 -5.45 -9.50
N MET A 126 -5.33 -4.47 -9.78
CA MET A 126 -4.12 -4.72 -10.55
C MET A 126 -3.12 -5.56 -9.76
N ALA A 127 -2.92 -5.29 -8.48
CA ALA A 127 -2.05 -6.10 -7.63
C ALA A 127 -2.55 -7.56 -7.58
N GLN A 128 -3.87 -7.77 -7.45
CA GLN A 128 -4.46 -9.10 -7.50
C GLN A 128 -4.24 -9.80 -8.86
N LYS A 129 -4.25 -9.04 -9.97
CA LYS A 129 -3.90 -9.58 -11.27
C LYS A 129 -2.42 -9.97 -11.34
N MET A 130 -1.54 -9.12 -10.83
CA MET A 130 -0.09 -9.29 -10.91
C MET A 130 0.43 -10.48 -10.10
N VAL A 131 -0.11 -10.73 -8.89
CA VAL A 131 0.25 -11.93 -8.10
C VAL A 131 -0.22 -13.25 -8.73
N ASN A 132 -1.09 -13.18 -9.73
CA ASN A 132 -1.58 -14.34 -10.49
C ASN A 132 -0.91 -14.46 -11.87
N PHE A 133 0.20 -13.75 -12.10
CA PHE A 133 0.95 -13.94 -13.35
C PHE A 133 1.65 -15.29 -13.39
N HIS A 134 1.50 -15.97 -14.52
CA HIS A 134 2.15 -17.25 -14.81
C HIS A 134 2.97 -17.12 -16.10
N PRO A 135 4.08 -16.35 -16.08
CA PRO A 135 5.00 -16.30 -17.21
C PRO A 135 5.56 -17.71 -17.47
N LYS A 136 5.92 -17.99 -18.72
CA LYS A 136 6.44 -19.30 -19.14
C LYS A 136 7.68 -19.72 -18.35
N GLU A 137 8.47 -18.75 -17.90
CA GLU A 137 9.68 -18.90 -17.10
C GLU A 137 9.40 -19.51 -15.71
N LEU A 138 8.19 -19.33 -15.18
CA LEU A 138 7.77 -19.89 -13.88
C LEU A 138 7.03 -21.23 -14.01
N LYS A 139 6.83 -21.72 -15.24
CA LYS A 139 6.13 -22.99 -15.45
C LYS A 139 6.90 -24.13 -14.79
N ASP A 140 6.22 -24.87 -13.93
CA ASP A 140 6.77 -26.01 -13.17
C ASP A 140 7.92 -25.64 -12.21
N GLN A 141 8.07 -24.34 -11.90
CA GLN A 141 9.10 -23.83 -10.98
C GLN A 141 8.56 -23.61 -9.56
N ASN A 142 9.47 -23.66 -8.57
CA ASN A 142 9.16 -23.31 -7.19
C ASN A 142 9.45 -21.82 -6.95
N PHE A 143 8.42 -20.98 -6.92
CA PHE A 143 8.54 -19.58 -6.53
C PHE A 143 8.33 -19.39 -5.02
N PHE A 144 8.97 -18.38 -4.45
CA PHE A 144 8.96 -18.11 -3.01
C PHE A 144 7.90 -17.09 -2.58
N GLY A 145 7.34 -16.34 -3.53
CA GLY A 145 6.24 -15.41 -3.32
C GLY A 145 6.26 -14.25 -4.30
N HIS A 146 5.34 -13.30 -4.13
CA HIS A 146 5.21 -12.11 -4.97
C HIS A 146 5.37 -10.81 -4.18
N PHE A 147 6.38 -10.01 -4.51
CA PHE A 147 6.47 -8.63 -4.03
C PHE A 147 5.93 -7.68 -5.07
N ILE A 148 4.88 -6.93 -4.72
CA ILE A 148 4.46 -5.79 -5.55
C ILE A 148 5.40 -4.62 -5.25
N ASP A 149 6.09 -4.15 -6.28
CA ASP A 149 6.82 -2.89 -6.25
C ASP A 149 5.87 -1.77 -6.68
N ASP A 150 5.33 -1.07 -5.69
CA ASP A 150 4.43 0.05 -5.90
C ASP A 150 5.09 1.25 -6.59
N ASN A 151 6.42 1.37 -6.53
CA ASN A 151 7.14 2.49 -7.15
C ASN A 151 7.32 2.28 -8.65
N ASN A 152 7.71 1.07 -9.03
CA ASN A 152 7.98 0.71 -10.43
C ASN A 152 6.76 0.11 -11.14
N HIS A 153 5.66 -0.12 -10.41
CA HIS A 153 4.46 -0.80 -10.89
C HIS A 153 4.75 -2.18 -11.47
N THR A 154 5.62 -2.92 -10.78
CA THR A 154 6.07 -4.26 -11.16
C THR A 154 5.76 -5.28 -10.06
N VAL A 155 5.88 -6.56 -10.39
CA VAL A 155 5.90 -7.66 -9.43
C VAL A 155 7.24 -8.38 -9.50
N ILE A 156 7.89 -8.53 -8.36
CA ILE A 156 9.17 -9.21 -8.19
C ILE A 156 8.88 -10.62 -7.67
N ILE A 157 9.37 -11.62 -8.39
CA ILE A 157 9.10 -13.04 -8.17
C ILE A 157 10.43 -13.77 -8.03
N PRO A 158 10.92 -13.97 -6.80
CA PRO A 158 12.03 -14.87 -6.56
C PRO A 158 11.57 -16.33 -6.72
N PHE A 159 12.36 -17.14 -7.39
CA PHE A 159 12.13 -18.57 -7.59
C PHE A 159 13.43 -19.35 -7.71
N ARG A 160 13.32 -20.68 -7.68
CA ARG A 160 14.41 -21.60 -7.98
C ARG A 160 14.11 -22.32 -9.27
N ASP A 161 15.03 -22.30 -10.23
CA ASP A 161 14.90 -23.12 -11.44
C ASP A 161 15.26 -24.57 -11.10
N LEU A 162 14.28 -25.46 -11.21
CA LEU A 162 14.44 -26.89 -10.94
C LEU A 162 15.15 -27.62 -12.08
N THR A 163 15.21 -27.01 -13.27
CA THR A 163 15.88 -27.56 -14.45
C THR A 163 17.33 -27.10 -14.56
N ASP A 164 17.72 -26.05 -13.84
CA ASP A 164 19.10 -25.59 -13.77
C ASP A 164 19.96 -26.61 -12.99
N PRO A 165 20.98 -27.23 -13.62
CA PRO A 165 21.88 -28.16 -12.93
C PRO A 165 22.66 -27.52 -11.78
N LYS A 166 22.84 -26.19 -11.78
CA LYS A 166 23.46 -25.45 -10.68
C LYS A 166 22.47 -25.11 -9.57
N LYS A 167 21.17 -25.25 -9.84
CA LYS A 167 20.04 -24.99 -8.94
C LYS A 167 20.09 -23.56 -8.37
N GLU A 168 20.48 -22.60 -9.19
CA GLU A 168 20.59 -21.18 -8.86
C GLU A 168 19.23 -20.59 -8.49
N TYR A 169 19.26 -19.51 -7.70
CA TYR A 169 18.08 -18.68 -7.49
C TYR A 169 17.95 -17.69 -8.63
N TYR A 170 16.72 -17.30 -8.92
CA TYR A 170 16.39 -16.32 -9.92
C TYR A 170 15.37 -15.34 -9.36
N ILE A 171 15.44 -14.10 -9.82
CA ILE A 171 14.50 -13.03 -9.49
C ILE A 171 13.99 -12.48 -10.82
N LEU A 172 12.71 -12.70 -11.09
CA LEU A 172 12.02 -12.09 -12.22
C LEU A 172 11.29 -10.84 -11.76
N GLU A 173 11.26 -9.83 -12.62
CA GLU A 173 10.42 -8.66 -12.46
C GLU A 173 9.51 -8.53 -13.67
N LEU A 174 8.20 -8.46 -13.42
CA LEU A 174 7.18 -8.34 -14.45
C LEU A 174 6.46 -6.99 -14.33
N ASP A 175 6.19 -6.33 -15.46
CA ASP A 175 5.34 -5.14 -15.48
C ASP A 175 3.85 -5.46 -15.26
N THR A 176 3.00 -4.43 -15.23
CA THR A 176 1.53 -4.57 -15.06
C THR A 176 0.81 -5.38 -16.15
N THR A 177 1.50 -5.72 -17.24
CA THR A 177 0.98 -6.58 -18.32
C THR A 177 1.43 -8.04 -18.19
N GLY A 178 2.37 -8.33 -17.29
CA GLY A 178 2.97 -9.65 -17.10
C GLY A 178 4.20 -9.87 -17.99
N LYS A 179 4.71 -8.83 -18.64
CA LYS A 179 5.94 -8.91 -19.44
C LYS A 179 7.15 -8.84 -18.52
N VAL A 180 8.12 -9.72 -18.75
CA VAL A 180 9.43 -9.69 -18.08
C VAL A 180 10.16 -8.39 -18.44
N VAL A 181 10.50 -7.60 -17.43
CA VAL A 181 11.30 -6.37 -17.55
C VAL A 181 12.67 -6.50 -16.90
N SER A 182 12.84 -7.45 -15.98
CA SER A 182 14.14 -7.82 -15.42
C SER A 182 14.19 -9.32 -15.09
N ALA A 183 15.38 -9.89 -15.20
CA ALA A 183 15.70 -11.26 -14.80
C ALA A 183 17.12 -11.29 -14.24
N THR A 184 17.29 -11.68 -12.97
CA THR A 184 18.56 -11.58 -12.27
C THR A 184 18.85 -12.85 -11.48
N ILE A 185 20.11 -13.31 -11.53
CA ILE A 185 20.64 -14.33 -10.62
C ILE A 185 21.29 -13.56 -9.47
N PRO A 186 20.75 -13.62 -8.24
CA PRO A 186 21.30 -12.87 -7.13
C PRO A 186 22.61 -13.51 -6.64
N THR A 187 23.48 -12.70 -6.07
CA THR A 187 24.64 -13.21 -5.34
C THR A 187 24.19 -13.73 -3.97
N VAL A 188 24.43 -15.01 -3.71
CA VAL A 188 24.02 -15.66 -2.45
C VAL A 188 25.16 -15.61 -1.44
N VAL A 189 24.88 -15.03 -0.27
CA VAL A 189 25.82 -15.00 0.85
C VAL A 189 25.10 -15.49 2.11
N THR A 190 25.68 -16.49 2.77
CA THR A 190 25.19 -16.96 4.08
C THR A 190 26.08 -16.39 5.17
N LYS A 191 25.48 -15.64 6.10
CA LYS A 191 26.16 -15.12 7.29
C LYS A 191 25.26 -15.30 8.51
N ASP A 192 25.83 -15.79 9.61
CA ASP A 192 25.13 -16.01 10.88
C ASP A 192 23.86 -16.89 10.74
N GLY A 193 23.91 -17.86 9.82
CA GLY A 193 22.79 -18.76 9.52
C GLY A 193 21.65 -18.14 8.71
N ILE A 194 21.82 -16.92 8.21
CA ILE A 194 20.83 -16.23 7.35
C ILE A 194 21.38 -16.15 5.93
N GLU A 195 20.62 -16.70 4.98
CA GLU A 195 20.91 -16.58 3.55
C GLU A 195 20.40 -15.24 3.02
N LYS A 196 21.27 -14.50 2.33
CA LYS A 196 20.99 -13.21 1.69
C LYS A 196 21.17 -13.32 0.19
N TRP A 197 20.18 -12.88 -0.56
CA TRP A 197 20.16 -12.86 -2.01
C TRP A 197 20.32 -11.42 -2.49
N PHE A 198 21.55 -11.02 -2.79
CA PHE A 198 21.83 -9.66 -3.25
C PHE A 198 21.41 -9.48 -4.71
N VAL A 199 20.48 -8.56 -4.96
CA VAL A 199 19.81 -8.35 -6.25
C VAL A 199 20.45 -7.22 -7.04
N THR A 200 21.08 -6.26 -6.36
CA THR A 200 21.77 -5.13 -6.98
C THR A 200 23.21 -5.04 -6.50
N ASP A 201 24.10 -4.52 -7.34
CA ASP A 201 25.49 -4.21 -6.95
C ASP A 201 25.55 -3.19 -5.81
N ARG A 202 24.48 -2.41 -5.65
CA ARG A 202 24.31 -1.47 -4.55
C ARG A 202 24.03 -2.15 -3.22
N GLY A 203 23.59 -3.41 -3.21
CA GLY A 203 23.46 -4.21 -2.00
C GLY A 203 22.03 -4.33 -1.48
N ASP A 204 20.99 -4.07 -2.29
CA ASP A 204 19.62 -4.49 -1.94
C ASP A 204 19.54 -6.01 -1.95
N TYR A 205 18.84 -6.59 -0.98
CA TYR A 205 18.81 -8.04 -0.83
C TYR A 205 17.49 -8.59 -0.32
N ILE A 206 17.26 -9.87 -0.60
CA ILE A 206 16.14 -10.66 -0.11
C ILE A 206 16.64 -11.70 0.90
N THR A 207 15.84 -11.99 1.93
CA THR A 207 16.08 -13.13 2.83
C THR A 207 14.82 -13.97 2.97
N ILE A 208 14.98 -15.27 3.18
CA ILE A 208 13.93 -16.15 3.67
C ILE A 208 14.33 -16.69 5.04
N LYS A 209 13.53 -16.40 6.07
CA LYS A 209 13.71 -16.95 7.41
C LYS A 209 12.34 -17.20 8.03
N ASP A 210 12.16 -18.35 8.68
CA ASP A 210 10.91 -18.73 9.37
C ASP A 210 9.66 -18.57 8.47
N SER A 211 9.80 -18.94 7.19
CA SER A 211 8.76 -18.79 6.15
C SER A 211 8.31 -17.34 5.91
N ILE A 212 9.16 -16.36 6.22
CA ILE A 212 8.97 -14.95 5.89
C ILE A 212 10.01 -14.55 4.84
N LEU A 213 9.51 -14.14 3.68
CA LEU A 213 10.30 -13.55 2.61
C LEU A 213 10.36 -12.04 2.87
N THR A 214 11.56 -11.47 2.95
CA THR A 214 11.77 -10.07 3.31
C THR A 214 12.74 -9.38 2.36
N GLN A 215 12.39 -8.17 1.91
CA GLN A 215 13.25 -7.28 1.15
C GLN A 215 13.93 -6.27 2.07
N TYR A 216 15.20 -5.98 1.79
CA TYR A 216 15.98 -4.96 2.47
C TYR A 216 16.61 -4.05 1.43
N SER A 217 16.56 -2.75 1.71
CA SER A 217 17.38 -1.79 0.96
C SER A 217 18.75 -1.66 1.60
N ILE A 218 19.79 -1.44 0.78
CA ILE A 218 21.11 -1.07 1.29
C ILE A 218 21.05 0.20 2.16
N ASP A 219 20.16 1.13 1.83
CA ASP A 219 20.09 2.44 2.45
C ASP A 219 19.48 2.38 3.87
N ASP A 220 18.95 1.22 4.30
CA ASP A 220 18.14 1.06 5.52
C ASP A 220 18.82 0.25 6.65
N LEU A 221 20.15 0.05 6.62
CA LEU A 221 20.93 -0.56 7.72
C LEU A 221 20.34 -1.88 8.28
N GLY A 222 19.80 -2.75 7.41
CA GLY A 222 19.23 -4.03 7.81
C GLY A 222 17.83 -3.95 8.43
N ILE A 223 17.14 -2.83 8.26
CA ILE A 223 15.70 -2.71 8.55
C ILE A 223 14.93 -3.26 7.33
N PRO A 224 13.95 -4.18 7.53
CA PRO A 224 13.10 -4.67 6.46
C PRO A 224 12.43 -3.52 5.71
N TYR A 225 12.43 -3.50 4.38
CA TYR A 225 11.62 -2.56 3.61
C TYR A 225 10.19 -3.11 3.43
N ASN A 226 10.07 -4.41 3.15
CA ASN A 226 8.81 -5.12 2.97
C ASN A 226 8.96 -6.60 3.37
N SER A 227 7.93 -7.19 3.96
CA SER A 227 7.90 -8.60 4.36
C SER A 227 6.56 -9.24 4.01
N ILE A 228 6.63 -10.44 3.41
CA ILE A 228 5.46 -11.29 3.14
C ILE A 228 5.71 -12.71 3.65
N LYS A 229 4.64 -13.47 3.87
CA LYS A 229 4.77 -14.92 4.11
C LYS A 229 5.20 -15.59 2.80
N SER A 230 6.19 -16.47 2.87
CA SER A 230 6.67 -17.21 1.71
C SER A 230 5.60 -18.19 1.19
N GLY A 231 5.54 -18.35 -0.13
CA GLY A 231 4.59 -19.22 -0.83
C GLY A 231 3.21 -18.59 -1.07
N LEU A 232 3.08 -17.28 -0.85
CA LEU A 232 1.90 -16.47 -1.18
C LEU A 232 2.16 -15.53 -2.37
#